data_AF-A0A3A4PGV6-F1
#
_entry.id   AF-A0A3A4PGV6-F1
#
_cell.length_a   1.000
_cell.length_b   1.000
_cell.length_c   1.000
_cell.angle_alpha   90.00
_cell.angle_beta   90.00
_cell.angle_gamma   90.00
#
_symmetry.space_group_name_H-M   'P 1'
#
loop_
_entity.id
_entity.type
_entity.pdbx_description
1 polymer ?
#
loop_
_entity_poly.entity_id
_entity_poly.type
_entity_poly.pdbx_seq_one_letter_code
_entity_poly.pdbx_strand_id
1 'polypeptide(L)'
;MDAHAAAAVAPGLIGLFLASMLASVMSSCDAMMVASSALVTENIYRPFVAPGRSQRHYVFIGRMLAAAIVVASVLYAFLLESVLHGLETFWKIQAVMGIAFWVGLFWRRATAAAAWASTLVAFFFVLVTANAFSPIFDVNQFAVNHLPAFTVHNGALRLPFQMLTYLSVGFVTMIVVSLFTSRVESARLDRLYHCLHTPITPDENPTEPFSVPEHSRPESVRKLIRHPDFEIPLPSRVSVIGFLVAWMFVGILIATVYWIAGIGA
;
A
#
# COMPACT_ATOMS: atom_id res chain seq x y z
N MET A 1 -20.71 15.71 26.53
CA MET A 1 -20.30 14.38 27.01
C MET A 1 -19.49 14.64 28.27
N ASP A 2 -20.19 14.67 29.40
CA ASP A 2 -19.69 15.29 30.62
C ASP A 2 -18.54 14.47 31.21
N ALA A 3 -17.49 15.15 31.68
CA ALA A 3 -16.32 14.54 32.31
C ALA A 3 -16.68 13.62 33.49
N HIS A 4 -17.90 13.76 34.04
CA HIS A 4 -18.45 12.92 35.10
C HIS A 4 -18.92 11.53 34.63
N ALA A 5 -19.32 11.36 33.36
CA ALA A 5 -19.76 10.06 32.83
C ALA A 5 -18.57 9.13 32.52
N ALA A 6 -17.43 9.70 32.12
CA ALA A 6 -16.19 8.94 31.92
C ALA A 6 -15.62 8.36 33.24
N ALA A 7 -15.84 9.05 34.36
CA ALA A 7 -15.39 8.62 35.69
C ALA A 7 -16.25 7.50 36.33
N ALA A 8 -17.44 7.20 35.77
CA ALA A 8 -18.30 6.10 36.22
C ALA A 8 -17.92 4.75 35.57
N VAL A 9 -17.09 4.77 34.53
CA VAL A 9 -16.44 3.57 33.99
C VAL A 9 -15.34 3.20 34.98
N ALA A 10 -15.41 2.00 35.56
CA ALA A 10 -14.46 1.52 36.57
C ALA A 10 -13.02 1.95 36.21
N PRO A 11 -12.25 2.64 37.08
CA PRO A 11 -10.98 3.29 36.72
C PRO A 11 -9.96 2.33 36.05
N GLY A 12 -10.06 1.02 36.30
CA GLY A 12 -9.29 0.00 35.60
C GLY A 12 -9.57 -0.11 34.09
N LEU A 13 -10.79 0.16 33.64
CA LEU A 13 -11.17 0.15 32.22
C LEU A 13 -10.58 1.35 31.44
N ILE A 14 -10.45 2.52 32.07
CA ILE A 14 -9.75 3.66 31.47
C ILE A 14 -8.28 3.30 31.25
N GLY A 15 -7.64 2.68 32.25
CA GLY A 15 -6.27 2.18 32.15
C GLY A 15 -6.12 1.13 31.05
N LEU A 16 -7.06 0.18 30.96
CA LEU A 16 -7.07 -0.83 29.91
C LEU A 16 -7.25 -0.21 28.51
N PHE A 17 -8.14 0.77 28.37
CA PHE A 17 -8.34 1.49 27.11
C PHE A 17 -7.05 2.18 26.65
N LEU A 18 -6.42 2.96 27.53
CA LEU A 18 -5.15 3.65 27.22
C LEU A 18 -4.03 2.66 26.89
N ALA A 19 -3.91 1.57 27.65
CA ALA A 19 -2.93 0.52 27.39
C ALA A 19 -3.15 -0.14 26.02
N SER A 20 -4.40 -0.46 25.67
CA SER A 20 -4.74 -1.05 24.37
C SER A 20 -4.45 -0.11 23.20
N MET A 21 -4.72 1.19 23.37
CA MET A 21 -4.45 2.21 22.35
C MET A 21 -2.94 2.38 22.13
N LEU A 22 -2.16 2.46 23.22
CA LEU A 22 -0.69 2.54 23.14
C LEU A 22 -0.09 1.28 22.52
N ALA A 23 -0.56 0.09 22.92
CA ALA A 23 -0.12 -1.18 22.36
C ALA A 23 -0.40 -1.27 20.84
N SER A 24 -1.58 -0.82 20.40
CA SER A 24 -1.95 -0.80 18.98
C SER A 24 -1.04 0.11 18.15
N VAL A 25 -0.71 1.30 18.67
CA VAL A 25 0.18 2.24 17.97
C VAL A 25 1.61 1.70 17.93
N MET A 26 2.11 1.16 19.04
CA MET A 26 3.45 0.59 19.12
C MET A 26 3.64 -0.57 18.14
N SER A 27 2.65 -1.47 18.02
CA SER A 27 2.69 -2.57 17.05
C SER A 27 2.84 -2.11 15.60
N SER A 28 2.15 -1.03 15.23
CA SER A 28 2.22 -0.46 13.88
C SER A 28 3.58 0.20 13.61
N CYS A 29 4.09 0.98 14.58
CA CYS A 29 5.41 1.59 14.51
C CYS A 29 6.53 0.56 14.41
N ASP A 30 6.46 -0.52 15.20
CA ASP A 30 7.45 -1.60 15.20
C ASP A 30 7.50 -2.30 13.84
N ALA A 31 6.33 -2.59 13.26
CA ALA A 31 6.24 -3.19 11.92
C ALA A 31 6.84 -2.29 10.85
N MET A 32 6.53 -0.99 10.87
CA MET A 32 7.08 -0.01 9.91
C MET A 32 8.59 0.17 10.07
N MET A 33 9.09 0.19 11.31
CA MET A 33 10.53 0.28 11.62
C MET A 33 11.29 -0.93 11.07
N VAL A 34 10.82 -2.15 11.37
CA VAL A 34 11.46 -3.38 10.91
C VAL A 34 11.40 -3.49 9.40
N ALA A 35 10.24 -3.24 8.78
CA ALA A 35 10.09 -3.30 7.33
C ALA A 35 10.99 -2.28 6.61
N SER A 36 11.01 -1.02 7.07
CA SER A 36 11.81 0.04 6.43
C SER A 36 13.31 -0.22 6.57
N SER A 37 13.77 -0.65 7.75
CA SER A 37 15.18 -0.99 7.96
C SER A 37 15.62 -2.21 7.12
N ALA A 38 14.76 -3.22 6.98
CA ALA A 38 15.01 -4.37 6.10
C ALA A 38 15.10 -3.94 4.63
N LEU A 39 14.18 -3.10 4.15
CA LEU A 39 14.20 -2.59 2.78
C LEU A 39 15.51 -1.85 2.47
N VAL A 40 15.96 -0.96 3.35
CA VAL A 40 17.23 -0.24 3.17
C VAL A 40 18.42 -1.20 3.24
N THR A 41 18.40 -2.17 4.16
CA THR A 41 19.50 -3.12 4.33
C THR A 41 19.63 -4.05 3.12
N GLU A 42 18.51 -4.64 2.67
CA GLU A 42 18.49 -5.66 1.62
C GLU A 42 18.55 -5.07 0.21
N ASN A 43 17.88 -3.94 -0.05
CA ASN A 43 17.82 -3.36 -1.39
C ASN A 43 18.87 -2.30 -1.66
N ILE A 44 19.45 -1.68 -0.63
CA ILE A 44 20.45 -0.61 -0.80
C ILE A 44 21.81 -1.05 -0.25
N TYR A 45 21.88 -1.36 1.04
CA TYR A 45 23.16 -1.61 1.71
C TYR A 45 23.86 -2.89 1.22
N ARG A 46 23.14 -4.02 1.16
CA ARG A 46 23.68 -5.31 0.71
C ARG A 46 24.18 -5.27 -0.74
N PRO A 47 23.42 -4.81 -1.75
CA PRO A 47 23.87 -4.84 -3.14
C PRO A 47 24.88 -3.74 -3.50
N PHE A 48 24.78 -2.54 -2.91
CA PHE A 48 25.59 -1.40 -3.36
C PHE A 48 26.72 -0.99 -2.41
N VAL A 49 26.58 -1.22 -1.09
CA VAL A 49 27.56 -0.73 -0.10
C VAL A 49 28.51 -1.84 0.34
N ALA A 50 27.98 -3.00 0.74
CA ALA A 50 28.78 -4.11 1.23
C ALA A 50 28.21 -5.47 0.79
N PRO A 51 28.47 -5.91 -0.46
CA PRO A 51 28.10 -7.24 -0.92
C PRO A 51 28.85 -8.37 -0.19
N GLY A 52 28.20 -9.52 -0.05
CA GLY A 52 28.83 -10.76 0.43
C GLY A 52 29.25 -10.79 1.91
N ARG A 53 28.67 -9.93 2.76
CA ARG A 53 28.93 -9.95 4.22
C ARG A 53 28.13 -11.06 4.92
N SER A 54 28.48 -11.34 6.17
CA SER A 54 27.77 -12.34 6.98
C SER A 54 26.36 -11.86 7.35
N GLN A 55 25.42 -12.78 7.58
CA GLN A 55 24.06 -12.41 8.00
C GLN A 55 24.04 -11.62 9.31
N ARG A 56 24.95 -11.93 10.25
CA ARG A 56 25.11 -11.16 11.49
C ARG A 56 25.43 -9.69 11.25
N HIS A 57 26.23 -9.39 10.22
CA HIS A 57 26.55 -8.02 9.82
C HIS A 57 25.30 -7.28 9.34
N TYR A 58 24.52 -7.90 8.45
CA TYR A 58 23.30 -7.29 7.93
C TYR A 58 22.24 -7.07 9.02
N VAL A 59 22.07 -8.01 9.95
CA VAL A 59 21.18 -7.82 11.10
C VAL A 59 21.64 -6.67 12.00
N PHE A 60 22.95 -6.54 12.24
CA PHE A 60 23.49 -5.41 13.00
C PHE A 60 23.22 -4.07 12.32
N ILE A 61 23.49 -3.97 11.02
CA ILE A 61 23.21 -2.77 10.23
C ILE A 61 21.71 -2.46 10.21
N GLY A 62 20.85 -3.47 10.04
CA GLY A 62 19.40 -3.31 10.12
C GLY A 62 18.94 -2.72 11.45
N ARG A 63 19.51 -3.16 12.58
CA ARG A 63 19.21 -2.58 13.91
C ARG A 63 19.65 -1.13 14.05
N MET A 64 20.80 -0.76 13.49
CA MET A 64 21.27 0.63 13.48
C MET A 64 20.39 1.52 12.60
N LEU A 65 20.01 1.03 11.41
CA LEU A 65 19.09 1.72 10.51
C LEU A 65 17.70 1.87 11.13
N ALA A 66 17.19 0.85 11.81
CA ALA A 66 15.93 0.91 12.54
C ALA A 66 15.93 2.06 13.57
N ALA A 67 16.98 2.16 14.40
CA ALA A 67 17.13 3.25 15.35
C ALA A 67 17.21 4.62 14.64
N ALA A 68 17.99 4.74 13.57
CA ALA A 68 18.12 5.97 12.80
C ALA A 68 16.78 6.41 12.17
N ILE A 69 16.01 5.47 11.61
CA ILE A 69 14.69 5.72 11.02
C ILE A 69 13.70 6.20 12.08
N VAL A 70 13.69 5.59 13.27
CA VAL A 70 12.81 6.02 14.37
C VAL A 70 13.17 7.43 14.83
N VAL A 71 14.46 7.71 15.06
CA VAL A 71 14.91 9.06 15.45
C VAL A 71 14.51 10.09 14.39
N ALA A 72 14.76 9.82 13.11
CA ALA A 72 14.38 10.71 12.02
C ALA A 72 12.86 10.91 11.93
N SER A 73 12.08 9.86 12.14
CA SER A 73 10.60 9.91 12.12
C SER A 73 10.04 10.73 13.28
N VAL A 74 10.60 10.58 14.48
CA VAL A 74 10.24 11.39 15.66
C VAL A 74 10.58 12.86 15.44
N LEU A 75 11.76 13.16 14.89
CA LEU A 75 12.14 14.53 14.55
C LEU A 75 11.21 15.13 13.48
N TYR A 76 10.87 14.35 12.45
CA TYR A 76 9.93 14.77 11.41
C TYR A 76 8.52 15.02 11.96
N ALA A 77 8.08 14.24 12.96
CA ALA A 77 6.77 14.41 13.58
C ALA A 77 6.60 15.80 14.22
N PHE A 78 7.68 16.41 14.74
CA PHE A 78 7.65 17.79 15.28
C PHE A 78 7.56 18.88 14.19
N LEU A 79 7.79 18.53 12.92
CA LEU A 79 7.70 19.45 11.80
C LEU A 79 6.31 19.43 11.12
N LEU A 80 5.44 18.49 11.49
CA LEU A 80 4.11 18.37 10.90
C LEU A 80 3.15 19.41 11.48
N GLU A 81 2.56 20.23 10.61
CA GLU A 81 1.54 21.21 10.97
C GLU A 81 0.24 20.55 11.47
N SER A 82 -0.13 19.41 10.88
CA SER A 82 -1.29 18.63 11.31
C SER A 82 -1.14 17.14 10.98
N VAL A 83 -1.76 16.30 11.82
CA VAL A 83 -1.82 14.84 11.61
C VAL A 83 -2.55 14.51 10.31
N LEU A 84 -3.62 15.24 10.00
CA LEU A 84 -4.37 15.05 8.76
C LEU A 84 -3.49 15.32 7.53
N HIS A 85 -2.75 16.42 7.50
CA HIS A 85 -1.84 16.72 6.39
C HIS A 85 -0.72 15.67 6.23
N GLY A 86 -0.18 15.18 7.34
CA GLY A 86 0.79 14.08 7.33
C GLY A 86 0.20 12.79 6.73
N LEU A 87 -1.04 12.44 7.12
CA LEU A 87 -1.75 11.27 6.60
C LEU A 87 -2.09 11.39 5.11
N GLU A 88 -2.54 12.56 4.67
CA GLU A 88 -2.80 12.84 3.25
C GLU A 88 -1.53 12.67 2.42
N THR A 89 -0.40 13.20 2.91
CA THR A 89 0.89 13.09 2.24
C THR A 89 1.37 11.63 2.16
N PHE A 90 1.20 10.88 3.24
CA PHE A 90 1.52 9.45 3.29
C PHE A 90 0.77 8.67 2.20
N TRP A 91 -0.53 8.89 2.03
CA TRP A 91 -1.32 8.20 1.01
C TRP A 91 -0.97 8.62 -0.41
N LYS A 92 -0.69 9.91 -0.66
CA LYS A 92 -0.32 10.42 -1.99
C LYS A 92 0.89 9.68 -2.57
N ILE A 93 1.93 9.48 -1.76
CA ILE A 93 3.17 8.85 -2.21
C ILE A 93 2.96 7.36 -2.49
N GLN A 94 2.25 6.66 -1.59
CA GLN A 94 2.00 5.22 -1.74
C GLN A 94 1.11 4.89 -2.95
N ALA A 95 0.14 5.75 -3.26
CA ALA A 95 -0.79 5.55 -4.37
C ALA A 95 -0.08 5.49 -5.73
N VAL A 96 1.00 6.24 -5.91
CA VAL A 96 1.79 6.29 -7.16
C VAL A 96 2.38 4.91 -7.52
N MET A 97 2.91 4.18 -6.54
CA MET A 97 3.53 2.86 -6.78
C MET A 97 2.49 1.73 -6.87
N GLY A 98 1.29 1.94 -6.34
CA GLY A 98 0.22 0.95 -6.34
C GLY A 98 -0.21 0.50 -7.74
N ILE A 99 -0.12 1.39 -8.74
CA ILE A 99 -0.45 1.08 -10.15
C ILE A 99 0.44 -0.05 -10.67
N ALA A 100 1.76 0.11 -10.54
CA ALA A 100 2.73 -0.87 -11.02
C ALA A 100 2.53 -2.24 -10.36
N PHE A 101 2.26 -2.25 -9.05
CA PHE A 101 1.99 -3.48 -8.30
C PHE A 101 0.74 -4.21 -8.81
N TRP A 102 -0.42 -3.54 -8.84
CA TRP A 102 -1.69 -4.17 -9.22
C TRP A 102 -1.72 -4.59 -10.69
N VAL A 103 -1.21 -3.75 -11.59
CA VAL A 103 -1.14 -4.08 -13.02
C VAL A 103 -0.13 -5.20 -13.26
N GLY A 104 1.02 -5.20 -12.57
CA GLY A 104 2.01 -6.28 -12.67
C GLY A 104 1.52 -7.63 -12.17
N LEU A 105 0.66 -7.64 -11.14
CA LEU A 105 0.09 -8.86 -10.57
C LEU A 105 -0.98 -9.51 -11.47
N PHE A 106 -1.77 -8.70 -12.18
CA PHE A 106 -2.93 -9.20 -12.93
C PHE A 106 -2.79 -9.16 -14.45
N TRP A 107 -1.82 -8.43 -14.98
CA TRP A 107 -1.60 -8.28 -16.42
C TRP A 107 -0.17 -8.67 -16.80
N ARG A 108 -0.02 -9.81 -17.46
CA ARG A 108 1.27 -10.39 -17.87
C ARG A 108 2.07 -9.53 -18.84
N ARG A 109 1.41 -8.58 -19.53
CA ARG A 109 2.08 -7.67 -20.45
C ARG A 109 2.69 -6.45 -19.74
N ALA A 110 2.44 -6.27 -18.45
CA ALA A 110 3.07 -5.23 -17.65
C ALA A 110 4.60 -5.35 -17.71
N THR A 111 5.29 -4.27 -18.08
CA THR A 111 6.75 -4.25 -18.18
C THR A 111 7.38 -3.37 -17.12
N ALA A 112 8.64 -3.65 -16.76
CA ALA A 112 9.39 -2.85 -15.80
C ALA A 112 9.58 -1.39 -16.29
N ALA A 113 9.78 -1.19 -17.59
CA ALA A 113 9.88 0.14 -18.19
C ALA A 113 8.57 0.92 -18.05
N ALA A 114 7.42 0.25 -18.26
CA ALA A 114 6.12 0.86 -18.07
C ALA A 114 5.83 1.18 -16.60
N ALA A 115 6.24 0.31 -15.68
CA ALA A 115 6.13 0.56 -14.24
C ALA A 115 6.87 1.86 -13.87
N TRP A 116 8.13 2.00 -14.27
CA TRP A 116 8.90 3.23 -14.03
C TRP A 116 8.29 4.47 -14.70
N ALA A 117 7.89 4.37 -15.97
CA ALA A 117 7.25 5.47 -16.67
C ALA A 117 5.96 5.92 -15.97
N SER A 118 5.11 4.97 -15.55
CA SER A 118 3.87 5.26 -14.83
C SER A 118 4.12 5.95 -13.50
N THR A 119 5.10 5.47 -12.72
CA THR A 119 5.47 6.03 -11.42
C THR A 119 5.99 7.45 -11.59
N LEU A 120 6.88 7.70 -12.55
CA LEU A 120 7.46 9.03 -12.78
C LEU A 120 6.40 10.02 -13.28
N VAL A 121 5.52 9.61 -14.20
CA VAL A 121 4.45 10.48 -14.70
C VAL A 121 3.44 10.77 -13.59
N ALA A 122 2.97 9.77 -12.84
CA ALA A 122 2.05 10.01 -11.74
C ALA A 122 2.68 10.90 -10.66
N PHE A 123 3.96 10.68 -10.31
CA PHE A 123 4.68 11.54 -9.37
C PHE A 123 4.81 12.99 -9.89
N PHE A 124 5.09 13.18 -11.17
CA PHE A 124 5.10 14.51 -11.79
C PHE A 124 3.75 15.22 -11.62
N PHE A 125 2.63 14.52 -11.84
CA PHE A 125 1.30 15.10 -11.64
C PHE A 125 0.98 15.38 -10.16
N VAL A 126 1.51 14.59 -9.22
CA VAL A 126 1.45 14.93 -7.79
C VAL A 126 2.10 16.30 -7.54
N LEU A 127 3.31 16.54 -8.08
CA LEU A 127 4.01 17.81 -7.94
C LEU A 127 3.25 18.98 -8.60
N VAL A 128 2.67 18.74 -9.78
CA VAL A 128 1.83 19.75 -10.47
C VAL A 128 0.61 20.12 -9.62
N THR A 129 -0.09 19.14 -9.05
CA THR A 129 -1.24 19.40 -8.15
C THR A 129 -0.85 20.02 -6.81
N ALA A 130 0.41 19.85 -6.39
CA ALA A 130 0.99 20.48 -5.21
C ALA A 130 1.54 21.89 -5.46
N ASN A 131 1.22 22.53 -6.59
CA ASN A 131 1.65 23.87 -6.97
C ASN A 131 3.16 24.07 -7.17
N ALA A 132 3.94 22.98 -7.31
CA ALA A 132 5.39 23.08 -7.52
C ALA A 132 5.77 23.86 -8.80
N PHE A 133 4.85 23.93 -9.77
CA PHE A 133 5.03 24.62 -11.06
C PHE A 133 4.14 25.87 -11.23
N SER A 134 3.55 26.39 -10.14
CA SER A 134 2.64 27.55 -10.16
C SER A 134 3.14 28.75 -10.98
N PRO A 135 4.44 29.13 -10.98
CA PRO A 135 4.92 30.25 -11.81
C PRO A 135 4.80 30.03 -13.32
N ILE A 136 4.71 28.78 -13.77
CA ILE A 136 4.63 28.40 -15.19
C ILE A 136 3.20 27.99 -15.54
N PHE A 137 2.60 27.15 -14.71
CA PHE A 137 1.24 26.64 -14.90
C PHE A 137 0.61 26.29 -13.54
N ASP A 138 -0.49 26.95 -13.23
CA ASP A 138 -1.27 26.70 -12.02
C ASP A 138 -2.48 25.82 -12.34
N VAL A 139 -2.33 24.51 -12.09
CA VAL A 139 -3.41 23.53 -12.34
C VAL A 139 -4.61 23.76 -11.44
N ASN A 140 -4.41 24.33 -10.25
CA ASN A 140 -5.47 24.58 -9.28
C ASN A 140 -6.33 25.77 -9.74
N GLN A 141 -5.71 26.83 -10.24
CA GLN A 141 -6.44 27.93 -10.88
C GLN A 141 -7.13 27.50 -12.17
N PHE A 142 -6.47 26.69 -13.00
CA PHE A 142 -7.09 26.11 -14.18
C PHE A 142 -8.35 25.32 -13.81
N ALA A 143 -8.27 24.48 -12.76
CA ALA A 143 -9.39 23.70 -12.24
C ALA A 143 -10.51 24.59 -11.69
N VAL A 144 -10.20 25.65 -10.95
CA VAL A 144 -11.20 26.63 -10.45
C VAL A 144 -12.00 27.24 -11.61
N ASN A 145 -11.34 27.55 -12.72
CA ASN A 145 -11.97 28.24 -13.84
C ASN A 145 -12.75 27.32 -14.78
N HIS A 146 -12.38 26.04 -14.90
CA HIS A 146 -12.95 25.13 -15.91
C HIS A 146 -13.73 23.94 -15.33
N LEU A 147 -13.53 23.58 -14.07
CA LEU A 147 -14.17 22.41 -13.47
C LEU A 147 -15.37 22.79 -12.58
N PRO A 148 -16.33 21.87 -12.40
CA PRO A 148 -17.47 22.11 -11.53
C PRO A 148 -17.07 22.38 -10.08
N ALA A 149 -17.87 23.19 -9.38
CA ALA A 149 -17.61 23.60 -8.00
C ALA A 149 -17.40 22.45 -6.99
N PHE A 150 -17.96 21.25 -7.25
CA PHE A 150 -17.77 20.09 -6.37
C PHE A 150 -16.34 19.52 -6.41
N THR A 151 -15.55 19.84 -7.45
CA THR A 151 -14.16 19.36 -7.61
C THR A 151 -13.13 20.21 -6.87
N VAL A 152 -13.51 21.44 -6.50
CA VAL A 152 -12.63 22.45 -5.93
C VAL A 152 -13.03 22.72 -4.47
N HIS A 153 -12.05 23.02 -3.63
CA HIS A 153 -12.22 23.49 -2.26
C HIS A 153 -11.10 24.46 -1.91
N ASN A 154 -11.44 25.62 -1.34
CA ASN A 154 -10.49 26.68 -0.96
C ASN A 154 -9.55 27.10 -2.10
N GLY A 155 -10.05 27.19 -3.34
CA GLY A 155 -9.25 27.59 -4.50
C GLY A 155 -8.28 26.54 -5.03
N ALA A 156 -8.36 25.29 -4.55
CA ALA A 156 -7.56 24.17 -5.03
C ALA A 156 -8.42 22.93 -5.36
N LEU A 157 -7.91 22.05 -6.21
CA LEU A 157 -8.50 20.73 -6.43
C LEU A 157 -8.60 19.98 -5.11
N ARG A 158 -9.77 19.40 -4.81
CA ARG A 158 -9.91 18.54 -3.63
C ARG A 158 -9.02 17.32 -3.77
N LEU A 159 -8.53 16.82 -2.63
CA LEU A 159 -7.66 15.66 -2.57
C LEU A 159 -8.13 14.48 -3.45
N PRO A 160 -9.39 14.01 -3.41
CA PRO A 160 -9.82 12.87 -4.22
C PRO A 160 -9.68 13.09 -5.72
N PHE A 161 -9.90 14.33 -6.21
CA PHE A 161 -9.75 14.66 -7.62
C PHE A 161 -8.28 14.81 -8.02
N GLN A 162 -7.42 15.28 -7.11
CA GLN A 162 -5.97 15.20 -7.32
C GLN A 162 -5.55 13.73 -7.49
N MET A 163 -5.99 12.85 -6.58
CA MET A 163 -5.70 11.40 -6.64
C MET A 163 -6.19 10.77 -7.93
N LEU A 164 -7.44 11.05 -8.32
CA LEU A 164 -8.01 10.54 -9.56
C LEU A 164 -7.19 10.97 -10.78
N THR A 165 -6.71 12.21 -10.81
CA THR A 165 -5.95 12.77 -11.93
C THR A 165 -4.62 12.04 -12.10
N TYR A 166 -3.76 12.02 -11.08
CA TYR A 166 -2.44 11.41 -11.22
C TYR A 166 -2.51 9.88 -11.33
N LEU A 167 -3.50 9.23 -10.70
CA LEU A 167 -3.68 7.78 -10.84
C LEU A 167 -4.17 7.38 -12.22
N SER A 168 -5.11 8.15 -12.80
CA SER A 168 -5.61 7.88 -14.15
C SER A 168 -4.52 8.05 -15.18
N VAL A 169 -3.76 9.16 -15.11
CA VAL A 169 -2.64 9.41 -16.05
C VAL A 169 -1.54 8.36 -15.87
N GLY A 170 -1.20 7.99 -14.63
CA GLY A 170 -0.25 6.92 -14.35
C GLY A 170 -0.71 5.58 -14.92
N PHE A 171 -1.98 5.20 -14.71
CA PHE A 171 -2.55 3.95 -15.21
C PHE A 171 -2.58 3.89 -16.74
N VAL A 172 -3.00 4.97 -17.40
CA VAL A 172 -2.94 5.07 -18.87
C VAL A 172 -1.50 4.95 -19.36
N THR A 173 -0.56 5.63 -18.71
CA THR A 173 0.88 5.54 -19.04
C THR A 173 1.39 4.11 -18.89
N MET A 174 1.01 3.41 -17.82
CA MET A 174 1.36 2.01 -17.59
C MET A 174 0.88 1.12 -18.73
N ILE A 175 -0.37 1.30 -19.19
CA ILE A 175 -0.93 0.53 -20.31
C ILE A 175 -0.18 0.87 -21.60
N VAL A 176 -0.14 2.15 -21.97
CA VAL A 176 0.43 2.61 -23.24
C VAL A 176 1.88 2.17 -23.37
N VAL A 177 2.73 2.47 -22.37
CA VAL A 177 4.15 2.11 -22.42
C VAL A 177 4.32 0.58 -22.47
N SER A 178 3.53 -0.19 -21.70
CA SER A 178 3.57 -1.66 -21.76
C SER A 178 3.23 -2.22 -23.16
N LEU A 179 2.33 -1.54 -23.90
CA LEU A 179 1.99 -1.95 -25.27
C LEU A 179 3.14 -1.73 -26.25
N PHE A 180 3.94 -0.67 -26.05
CA PHE A 180 5.07 -0.30 -26.92
C PHE A 180 6.43 -0.91 -26.51
N THR A 181 6.57 -1.40 -25.28
CA THR A 181 7.80 -2.06 -24.80
C THR A 181 7.84 -3.55 -25.08
N SER A 182 9.03 -4.15 -25.06
CA SER A 182 9.22 -5.59 -25.23
C SER A 182 8.57 -6.38 -24.09
N ARG A 183 7.86 -7.45 -24.46
CA ARG A 183 7.24 -8.36 -23.48
C ARG A 183 8.31 -9.05 -22.65
N VAL A 184 8.02 -9.24 -21.36
CA VAL A 184 8.83 -10.09 -20.49
C VAL A 184 8.73 -11.54 -20.98
N GLU A 185 9.83 -12.27 -20.89
CA GLU A 185 9.92 -13.67 -21.28
C GLU A 185 8.83 -14.52 -20.60
N SER A 186 8.08 -15.30 -21.38
CA SER A 186 6.96 -16.10 -20.88
C SER A 186 7.39 -17.12 -19.84
N ALA A 187 8.54 -17.78 -20.02
CA ALA A 187 9.07 -18.77 -19.08
C ALA A 187 9.30 -18.19 -17.67
N ARG A 188 9.75 -16.93 -17.57
CA ARG A 188 9.92 -16.24 -16.30
C ARG A 188 8.58 -15.94 -15.64
N LEU A 189 7.60 -15.48 -16.42
CA LEU A 189 6.26 -15.19 -15.92
C LEU A 189 5.55 -16.49 -15.49
N ASP A 190 5.66 -17.56 -16.27
CA ASP A 190 5.07 -18.86 -15.95
C ASP A 190 5.62 -19.40 -14.63
N ARG A 191 6.94 -19.28 -14.40
CA ARG A 191 7.55 -19.63 -13.11
C ARG A 191 6.96 -18.81 -11.95
N LEU A 192 6.83 -17.50 -12.11
CA LEU A 192 6.27 -16.63 -11.08
C LEU A 192 4.83 -17.01 -10.75
N TYR A 193 3.95 -17.10 -11.76
CA TYR A 193 2.55 -17.44 -11.57
C TYR A 193 2.35 -18.87 -11.08
N HIS A 194 3.21 -19.81 -11.49
CA HIS A 194 3.18 -21.16 -10.97
C HIS A 194 3.56 -21.20 -9.49
N CYS A 195 4.60 -20.47 -9.08
CA CYS A 195 4.98 -20.32 -7.69
C CYS A 195 3.86 -19.67 -6.84
N LEU A 196 3.21 -18.62 -7.34
CA LEU A 196 2.14 -17.92 -6.62
C LEU A 196 0.89 -18.79 -6.37
N HIS A 197 0.63 -19.76 -7.26
CA HIS A 197 -0.54 -20.63 -7.16
C HIS A 197 -0.24 -21.99 -6.52
N THR A 198 1.04 -22.32 -6.30
CA THR A 198 1.41 -23.58 -5.66
C THR A 198 1.29 -23.43 -4.14
N PRO A 199 0.46 -24.26 -3.47
CA PRO A 199 0.34 -24.21 -2.02
C PRO A 199 1.64 -24.69 -1.36
N ILE A 200 2.08 -23.99 -0.32
CA ILE A 200 3.26 -24.37 0.46
C ILE A 200 2.91 -25.59 1.31
N THR A 201 3.73 -26.64 1.20
CA THR A 201 3.57 -27.85 2.03
C THR A 201 4.52 -27.83 3.24
N PRO A 202 4.16 -28.45 4.38
CA PRO A 202 5.00 -28.43 5.59
C PRO A 202 6.40 -29.01 5.40
N ASP A 203 6.57 -29.93 4.45
CA ASP A 203 7.83 -30.62 4.17
C ASP A 203 8.72 -29.89 3.15
N GLU A 204 8.31 -28.70 2.70
CA GLU A 204 8.99 -27.93 1.67
C GLU A 204 10.11 -27.07 2.26
N ASN A 205 11.36 -27.40 1.91
CA ASN A 205 12.52 -26.57 2.19
C ASN A 205 13.02 -25.92 0.89
N PRO A 206 12.49 -24.75 0.51
CA PRO A 206 12.92 -24.06 -0.70
C PRO A 206 14.39 -23.66 -0.57
N THR A 207 15.21 -24.17 -1.48
CA THR A 207 16.66 -23.90 -1.54
C THR A 207 16.97 -22.58 -2.26
N GLU A 208 16.08 -22.13 -3.14
CA GLU A 208 16.23 -20.88 -3.90
C GLU A 208 14.94 -20.03 -3.89
N PRO A 209 15.05 -18.69 -3.92
CA PRO A 209 13.88 -17.82 -4.05
C PRO A 209 13.09 -18.10 -5.33
N PHE A 210 11.76 -18.16 -5.22
CA PHE A 210 10.84 -18.45 -6.34
C PHE A 210 11.12 -19.78 -7.05
N SER A 211 11.65 -20.78 -6.33
CA SER A 211 11.71 -22.17 -6.80
C SER A 211 10.36 -22.85 -6.62
N VAL A 212 10.01 -23.72 -7.55
CA VAL A 212 8.77 -24.48 -7.53
C VAL A 212 9.12 -25.97 -7.30
N PRO A 213 8.43 -26.71 -6.41
CA PRO A 213 8.75 -28.12 -6.16
C PRO A 213 8.71 -28.96 -7.43
N GLU A 214 9.67 -29.89 -7.58
CA GLU A 214 9.77 -30.77 -8.76
C GLU A 214 8.50 -31.60 -9.01
N HIS A 215 7.72 -31.86 -7.96
CA HIS A 215 6.48 -32.66 -8.03
C HIS A 215 5.21 -31.82 -8.21
N SER A 216 5.32 -30.49 -8.21
CA SER A 216 4.16 -29.62 -8.36
C SER A 216 3.76 -29.52 -9.84
N ARG A 217 2.47 -29.77 -10.11
CA ARG A 217 1.90 -29.53 -11.43
C ARG A 217 1.35 -28.11 -11.46
N PRO A 218 1.46 -27.38 -12.60
CA PRO A 218 0.80 -26.09 -12.74
C PRO A 218 -0.72 -26.29 -12.67
N GLU A 219 -1.29 -25.99 -11.51
CA GLU A 219 -2.73 -26.02 -11.34
C GLU A 219 -3.34 -24.87 -12.14
N SER A 220 -4.24 -25.19 -13.08
CA SER A 220 -4.87 -24.17 -13.91
C SER A 220 -5.87 -23.38 -13.06
N VAL A 221 -5.49 -22.19 -12.62
CA VAL A 221 -6.41 -21.30 -11.89
C VAL A 221 -7.54 -20.87 -12.82
N ARG A 222 -8.77 -20.97 -12.32
CA ARG A 222 -9.94 -20.51 -13.06
C ARG A 222 -9.92 -18.98 -13.13
N LYS A 223 -9.70 -18.44 -14.33
CA LYS A 223 -9.58 -17.00 -14.57
C LYS A 223 -10.94 -16.33 -14.80
N LEU A 224 -11.11 -15.11 -14.27
CA LEU A 224 -12.28 -14.27 -14.48
C LEU A 224 -12.42 -13.87 -15.95
N ILE A 225 -11.30 -13.43 -16.56
CA ILE A 225 -11.21 -13.09 -17.98
C ILE A 225 -10.42 -14.21 -18.67
N ARG A 226 -11.04 -14.86 -19.66
CA ARG A 226 -10.40 -15.94 -20.44
C ARG A 226 -9.48 -15.34 -21.51
N HIS A 227 -8.34 -14.81 -21.09
CA HIS A 227 -7.33 -14.24 -21.97
C HIS A 227 -5.94 -14.61 -21.45
N PRO A 228 -4.98 -14.94 -22.32
CA PRO A 228 -3.64 -15.38 -21.91
C PRO A 228 -2.94 -14.33 -21.05
N ASP A 229 -3.08 -13.04 -21.38
CA ASP A 229 -2.39 -11.95 -20.67
C ASP A 229 -3.00 -11.57 -19.30
N PHE A 230 -4.20 -12.07 -18.94
CA PHE A 230 -4.85 -11.73 -17.67
C PHE A 230 -4.77 -12.88 -16.67
N GLU A 231 -4.49 -12.57 -15.41
CA GLU A 231 -4.28 -13.53 -14.31
C GLU A 231 -5.22 -13.28 -13.13
N ILE A 232 -6.39 -12.70 -13.38
CA ILE A 232 -7.39 -12.41 -12.35
C ILE A 232 -8.13 -13.71 -11.98
N PRO A 233 -8.01 -14.23 -10.75
CA PRO A 233 -8.69 -15.46 -10.33
C PRO A 233 -10.19 -15.22 -10.14
N LEU A 234 -11.01 -16.23 -10.45
CA LEU A 234 -12.42 -16.23 -10.04
C LEU A 234 -12.50 -16.46 -8.53
N PRO A 235 -13.31 -15.69 -7.78
CA PRO A 235 -13.48 -15.92 -6.36
C PRO A 235 -14.07 -17.31 -6.12
N SER A 236 -13.43 -18.10 -5.26
CA SER A 236 -13.92 -19.41 -4.88
C SER A 236 -15.21 -19.29 -4.03
N ARG A 237 -16.02 -20.35 -3.97
CA ARG A 237 -17.20 -20.36 -3.08
C ARG A 237 -16.82 -20.10 -1.62
N VAL A 238 -15.69 -20.66 -1.18
CA VAL A 238 -15.15 -20.46 0.17
C VAL A 238 -14.82 -18.99 0.39
N SER A 239 -14.16 -18.33 -0.58
CA SER A 239 -13.85 -16.91 -0.52
C SER A 239 -15.10 -16.03 -0.47
N VAL A 240 -16.13 -16.34 -1.27
CA VAL A 240 -17.39 -15.58 -1.28
C VAL A 240 -18.14 -15.75 0.05
N ILE A 241 -18.27 -16.98 0.55
CA ILE A 241 -18.94 -17.24 1.83
C ILE A 241 -18.17 -16.56 2.97
N GLY A 242 -16.84 -16.71 3.01
CA GLY A 242 -15.99 -16.06 4.01
C GLY A 242 -16.12 -14.54 3.99
N PHE A 243 -16.17 -13.93 2.80
CA PHE A 243 -16.40 -12.50 2.64
C PHE A 243 -17.77 -12.07 3.19
N LEU A 244 -18.84 -12.79 2.87
CA LEU A 244 -20.19 -12.49 3.36
C LEU A 244 -20.29 -12.65 4.89
N VAL A 245 -19.67 -13.68 5.45
CA VAL A 245 -19.60 -13.90 6.91
C VAL A 245 -18.83 -12.76 7.58
N ALA A 246 -17.69 -12.34 7.03
CA ALA A 246 -16.92 -11.21 7.55
C ALA A 246 -17.76 -9.92 7.54
N TRP A 247 -18.50 -9.65 6.46
CA TRP A 247 -19.40 -8.49 6.38
C TRP A 247 -20.56 -8.55 7.35
N MET A 248 -21.07 -9.75 7.66
CA MET A 248 -22.05 -9.92 8.72
C MET A 248 -21.49 -9.47 10.08
N PHE A 249 -20.25 -9.86 10.42
CA PHE A 249 -19.60 -9.42 11.66
C PHE A 249 -19.39 -7.91 11.69
N VAL A 250 -19.00 -7.28 10.57
CA VAL A 250 -18.90 -5.82 10.47
C VAL A 250 -20.26 -5.17 10.72
N GLY A 251 -21.34 -5.70 10.13
CA GLY A 251 -22.70 -5.23 10.36
C GLY A 251 -23.11 -5.33 11.84
N ILE A 252 -22.79 -6.45 12.50
CA ILE A 252 -23.05 -6.66 13.94
C ILE A 252 -22.27 -5.66 14.78
N LEU A 253 -20.99 -5.43 14.48
CA LEU A 253 -20.16 -4.45 15.18
C LEU A 253 -20.76 -3.05 15.07
N ILE A 254 -21.10 -2.60 13.86
CA ILE A 254 -21.70 -1.29 13.61
C ILE A 254 -23.04 -1.17 14.35
N ALA A 255 -23.91 -2.18 14.27
CA ALA A 255 -25.18 -2.20 14.96
C ALA A 255 -25.01 -2.13 16.48
N THR A 256 -24.01 -2.81 17.02
CA THR A 256 -23.68 -2.79 18.47
C THR A 256 -23.19 -1.41 18.90
N VAL A 257 -22.28 -0.81 18.14
CA VAL A 257 -21.79 0.56 18.41
C VAL A 257 -22.92 1.56 18.34
N TYR A 258 -23.79 1.46 17.33
CA TYR A 258 -24.96 2.32 17.18
C TYR A 258 -25.95 2.15 18.33
N TRP A 259 -26.20 0.90 18.75
CA TRP A 259 -27.05 0.60 19.90
C TRP A 259 -26.49 1.20 21.19
N ILE A 260 -25.20 1.02 21.48
CA ILE A 260 -24.53 1.60 22.65
C ILE A 260 -24.59 3.13 22.61
N ALA A 261 -24.31 3.74 21.45
CA ALA A 261 -24.38 5.19 21.28
C ALA A 261 -25.79 5.74 21.52
N GLY A 262 -26.83 4.98 21.14
CA GLY A 262 -28.24 5.33 21.38
C GLY A 262 -28.71 5.18 22.82
N ILE A 263 -27.99 4.44 23.69
CA ILE A 263 -28.32 4.33 25.12
C ILE A 263 -27.91 5.59 25.90
N GLY A 264 -26.97 6.38 25.36
CA GLY A 264 -26.44 7.60 25.98
C GLY A 264 -27.04 8.92 25.46
N ALA A 265 -28.02 8.87 24.56
CA ALA A 265 -28.76 10.02 24.02
C ALA A 265 -30.20 10.05 24.54
#